data_AF-A0A257SL20-F1
#
_entry.id   AF-A0A257SL20-F1
#
_cell.length_a   1.000
_cell.length_b   1.000
_cell.length_c   1.000
_cell.angle_alpha   90.00
_cell.angle_beta   90.00
_cell.angle_gamma   90.00
#
_symmetry.space_group_name_H-M   'P 1'
#
loop_
_entity.id
_entity.type
_entity.pdbx_description
1 polymer ?
#
loop_
_entity_poly.entity_id
_entity_poly.type
_entity_poly.pdbx_seq_one_letter_code
_entity_poly.pdbx_strand_id
1 'polypeptide(L)'
;ITFSWSASAADTPFNCPAIAAQTPESYARSCKPPLTTPLRDAICNYKPRVWLDDLRMLDTTVGVSYVRDLRAAGAGTPQCKALLESHKTYEKELQGCGNNGDCVLKVMGNWSRTLADIEDRLRPPLDEAALKKFAGGIKFQDGQQTVSLLKRLEQGMDLYPLPQMALPNGNVLVWGFQPHNAQVQSLAVVDRQGAVQLLGIVDGLYLALPSGKTRWEPGKDARIALFVRDPAALSQNLSAIHAWAAADVLGFNQDCPGKDQARCQAAAQIPLPIQAYTLNCKAANGKIIHQHCAIPLPQVPDNVSPGLFWQ
;
A
#
# COMPACT_ATOMS: atom_id res chain seq x y z
N ILE A 1 20.85 18.14 16.59
CA ILE A 1 21.21 16.74 16.93
C ILE A 1 22.07 16.23 15.79
N THR A 2 23.37 16.14 16.01
CA THR A 2 24.34 15.63 15.03
C THR A 2 24.40 14.10 15.17
N PHE A 3 23.91 13.38 14.17
CA PHE A 3 24.10 11.93 14.09
C PHE A 3 25.44 11.64 13.41
N SER A 4 26.41 11.23 14.21
CA SER A 4 27.65 10.60 13.74
C SER A 4 27.42 9.10 13.66
N TRP A 5 27.25 8.56 12.46
CA TRP A 5 27.30 7.12 12.23
C TRP A 5 28.67 6.76 11.63
N SER A 6 29.57 6.30 12.51
CA SER A 6 30.73 5.52 12.11
C SER A 6 30.37 4.06 12.31
N ALA A 7 29.90 3.39 11.26
CA ALA A 7 29.77 1.94 11.21
C ALA A 7 30.19 1.46 9.82
N SER A 8 31.10 0.52 9.81
CA SER A 8 31.69 -0.21 8.68
C SER A 8 30.67 -0.57 7.61
N ALA A 9 30.96 -0.14 6.39
CA ALA A 9 30.26 -0.51 5.17
C ALA A 9 30.50 -2.00 4.82
N ALA A 10 29.54 -2.85 5.15
CA ALA A 10 29.22 -4.09 4.42
C ALA A 10 27.81 -4.56 4.81
N ASP A 11 26.89 -4.49 3.85
CA ASP A 11 25.73 -5.38 3.67
C ASP A 11 24.67 -5.50 4.76
N THR A 12 24.17 -4.38 5.29
CA THR A 12 22.77 -4.38 5.73
C THR A 12 21.90 -3.82 4.60
N PRO A 13 21.01 -4.61 3.97
CA PRO A 13 20.12 -4.10 2.94
C PRO A 13 19.29 -2.94 3.51
N PHE A 14 19.23 -1.83 2.79
CA PHE A 14 18.41 -0.68 3.19
C PHE A 14 16.96 -1.13 3.44
N ASN A 15 16.45 -0.98 4.66
CA ASN A 15 15.09 -1.39 5.02
C ASN A 15 14.18 -0.16 5.09
N CYS A 16 13.69 0.30 3.94
CA CYS A 16 12.84 1.49 3.87
C CYS A 16 11.55 1.39 4.70
N PRO A 17 10.85 0.24 4.79
CA PRO A 17 9.73 0.09 5.71
C PRO A 17 10.09 0.33 7.19
N ALA A 18 11.24 -0.18 7.64
CA ALA A 18 11.71 0.06 9.01
C ALA A 18 12.07 1.53 9.24
N ILE A 19 12.68 2.19 8.24
CA ILE A 19 12.99 3.62 8.28
C ILE A 19 11.70 4.44 8.33
N ALA A 20 10.70 4.09 7.51
CA ALA A 20 9.41 4.77 7.46
C ALA A 20 8.71 4.77 8.82
N ALA A 21 8.78 3.67 9.57
CA ALA A 21 8.20 3.56 10.91
C ALA A 21 8.83 4.51 11.95
N GLN A 22 10.04 4.99 11.70
CA GLN A 22 10.78 5.91 12.59
C GLN A 22 10.86 7.33 12.04
N THR A 23 10.43 7.55 10.80
CA THR A 23 10.54 8.83 10.10
C THR A 23 9.36 9.72 10.48
N PRO A 24 9.60 10.94 11.00
CA PRO A 24 8.52 11.88 11.27
C PRO A 24 7.92 12.40 9.96
N GLU A 25 6.60 12.57 9.94
CA GLU A 25 5.84 13.04 8.76
C GLU A 25 5.90 14.56 8.56
N SER A 26 6.56 15.30 9.45
CA SER A 26 6.70 16.77 9.36
C SER A 26 7.83 17.27 10.26
N TYR A 27 8.51 18.34 9.86
CA TYR A 27 9.48 19.05 10.71
C TYR A 27 8.78 19.99 11.71
N ALA A 28 7.58 20.47 11.37
CA ALA A 28 6.81 21.44 12.15
C ALA A 28 5.46 20.89 12.66
N ARG A 29 5.44 19.63 13.12
CA ARG A 29 4.25 18.94 13.68
C ARG A 29 3.44 19.78 14.68
N SER A 30 4.10 20.72 15.37
CA SER A 30 3.43 21.84 16.04
C SER A 30 4.22 23.14 15.88
N CYS A 31 3.52 24.25 15.67
CA CYS A 31 4.11 25.60 15.69
C CYS A 31 4.01 26.25 17.08
N LYS A 32 4.09 25.44 18.14
CA LYS A 32 4.12 25.92 19.52
C LYS A 32 5.54 26.38 19.89
N PRO A 33 5.71 27.60 20.43
CA PRO A 33 6.98 28.05 20.98
C PRO A 33 7.49 27.14 22.11
N PRO A 34 8.82 27.06 22.33
CA PRO A 34 9.86 27.71 21.53
C PRO A 34 10.10 27.00 20.19
N LEU A 35 10.33 27.79 19.13
CA LEU A 35 10.74 27.28 17.82
C LEU A 35 12.26 27.13 17.85
N THR A 36 12.70 25.89 18.06
CA THR A 36 14.09 25.57 18.43
C THR A 36 15.06 25.48 17.25
N THR A 37 14.58 25.58 16.00
CA THR A 37 15.43 25.54 14.81
C THR A 37 15.05 26.63 13.80
N PRO A 38 16.01 27.19 13.04
CA PRO A 38 15.74 28.18 11.99
C PRO A 38 14.73 27.69 10.94
N LEU A 39 14.81 26.40 10.56
CA LEU A 39 13.88 25.78 9.62
C LEU A 39 12.45 25.74 10.17
N ARG A 40 12.27 25.36 11.44
CA ARG A 40 10.95 25.32 12.07
C ARG A 40 10.38 26.73 12.24
N ASP A 41 11.24 27.71 12.53
CA ASP A 41 10.86 29.12 12.56
C ASP A 41 10.35 29.60 11.18
N ALA A 42 11.08 29.30 10.11
CA ALA A 42 10.65 29.59 8.74
C ALA A 42 9.28 28.98 8.43
N ILE A 43 9.11 27.67 8.64
CA ILE A 43 7.87 26.97 8.32
C ILE A 43 6.68 27.54 9.10
N CYS A 44 6.85 27.82 10.39
CA CYS A 44 5.76 28.23 11.26
C CYS A 44 5.34 29.69 11.11
N ASN A 45 6.26 30.57 10.71
CA ASN A 45 6.02 32.02 10.62
C ASN A 45 5.92 32.51 9.18
N TYR A 46 6.02 31.62 8.18
CA TYR A 46 5.92 32.00 6.77
C TYR A 46 4.54 32.57 6.43
N LYS A 47 4.55 33.68 5.69
CA LYS A 47 3.35 34.34 5.19
C LYS A 47 3.24 34.07 3.70
N PRO A 48 2.36 33.15 3.28
CA PRO A 48 2.26 32.77 1.88
C PRO A 48 1.74 33.94 1.03
N ARG A 49 2.28 34.09 -0.18
CA ARG A 49 1.82 35.11 -1.15
C ARG A 49 0.55 34.66 -1.87
N VAL A 50 0.38 33.35 -2.04
CA VAL A 50 -0.84 32.68 -2.51
C VAL A 50 -1.17 31.53 -1.56
N TRP A 51 -2.44 31.22 -1.33
CA TRP A 51 -2.85 30.23 -0.32
C TRP A 51 -2.26 28.83 -0.51
N LEU A 52 -1.87 28.47 -1.74
CA LEU A 52 -1.23 27.19 -2.08
C LEU A 52 0.23 27.09 -1.56
N ASP A 53 0.87 28.21 -1.23
CA ASP A 53 2.26 28.28 -0.77
C ASP A 53 2.39 28.10 0.75
N ASP A 54 1.40 27.51 1.41
CA ASP A 54 1.45 27.28 2.85
C ASP A 54 2.53 26.25 3.21
N LEU A 55 3.62 26.72 3.82
CA LEU A 55 4.75 25.87 4.21
C LEU A 55 4.37 24.81 5.25
N ARG A 56 3.38 25.04 6.10
CA ARG A 56 2.97 24.05 7.11
C ARG A 56 2.21 22.91 6.46
N MET A 57 1.33 23.24 5.51
CA MET A 57 0.65 22.26 4.69
C MET A 57 1.67 21.46 3.88
N LEU A 58 2.58 22.16 3.18
CA LEU A 58 3.59 21.53 2.34
C LEU A 58 4.55 20.64 3.14
N ASP A 59 5.02 21.06 4.32
CA ASP A 59 5.87 20.26 5.22
C ASP A 59 5.22 18.92 5.57
N THR A 60 3.93 18.94 5.92
CA THR A 60 3.17 17.72 6.22
C THR A 60 2.99 16.87 4.96
N THR A 61 2.63 17.48 3.83
CA THR A 61 2.39 16.77 2.58
C THR A 61 3.65 16.05 2.07
N VAL A 62 4.80 16.71 2.07
CA VAL A 62 6.06 16.10 1.60
C VAL A 62 6.54 15.00 2.55
N GLY A 63 6.38 15.18 3.87
CA GLY A 63 6.76 14.16 4.84
C GLY A 63 5.87 12.92 4.76
N VAL A 64 4.54 13.09 4.70
CA VAL A 64 3.60 11.98 4.49
C VAL A 64 3.89 11.24 3.19
N SER A 65 4.10 11.98 2.08
CA SER A 65 4.39 11.38 0.77
C SER A 65 5.69 10.57 0.80
N TYR A 66 6.75 11.12 1.40
CA TYR A 66 8.02 10.43 1.55
C TYR A 66 7.92 9.15 2.40
N VAL A 67 7.26 9.22 3.56
CA VAL A 67 7.04 8.05 4.43
C VAL A 67 6.28 6.95 3.70
N ARG A 68 5.24 7.34 2.96
CA ARG A 68 4.45 6.43 2.12
C ARG A 68 5.30 5.78 1.02
N ASP A 69 6.16 6.54 0.35
CA ASP A 69 7.05 6.01 -0.68
C ASP A 69 8.17 5.13 -0.11
N LEU A 70 8.65 5.40 1.11
CA LEU A 70 9.55 4.50 1.83
C LEU A 70 8.88 3.15 2.13
N ARG A 71 7.62 3.15 2.58
CA ARG A 71 6.84 1.92 2.79
C ARG A 71 6.74 1.14 1.49
N ALA A 72 6.36 1.82 0.40
CA ALA A 72 6.22 1.23 -0.92
C ALA A 72 7.55 0.70 -1.50
N ALA A 73 8.67 1.39 -1.27
CA ALA A 73 9.95 1.00 -1.86
C ALA A 73 10.45 -0.38 -1.39
N GLY A 74 10.02 -0.87 -0.23
CA GLY A 74 10.41 -2.19 0.29
C GLY A 74 11.86 -2.27 0.78
N ALA A 75 12.26 -3.44 1.28
CA ALA A 75 13.61 -3.66 1.82
C ALA A 75 14.58 -4.20 0.76
N GLY A 76 15.81 -3.67 0.73
CA GLY A 76 16.89 -4.12 -0.15
C GLY A 76 16.70 -3.79 -1.63
N THR A 77 15.73 -2.95 -1.98
CA THR A 77 15.44 -2.64 -3.38
C THR A 77 16.30 -1.48 -3.89
N PRO A 78 16.64 -1.44 -5.20
CA PRO A 78 17.28 -0.27 -5.81
C PRO A 78 16.48 1.02 -5.62
N GLN A 79 15.15 0.90 -5.59
CA GLN A 79 14.22 2.00 -5.34
C GLN A 79 14.39 2.57 -3.93
N CYS A 80 14.50 1.70 -2.93
CA CYS A 80 14.74 2.11 -1.54
C CYS A 80 16.06 2.89 -1.43
N LYS A 81 17.14 2.38 -2.05
CA LYS A 81 18.42 3.07 -2.09
C LYS A 81 18.31 4.46 -2.74
N ALA A 82 17.72 4.54 -3.94
CA ALA A 82 17.60 5.78 -4.68
C ALA A 82 16.73 6.82 -3.94
N LEU A 83 15.66 6.38 -3.28
CA LEU A 83 14.77 7.23 -2.48
C LEU A 83 15.51 7.82 -1.28
N LEU A 84 16.27 7.01 -0.54
CA LEU A 84 17.08 7.47 0.60
C LEU A 84 18.19 8.44 0.18
N GLU A 85 18.88 8.16 -0.92
CA GLU A 85 19.93 9.05 -1.46
C GLU A 85 19.37 10.40 -1.91
N SER A 86 18.20 10.38 -2.57
CA SER A 86 17.51 11.60 -3.01
C SER A 86 17.01 12.42 -1.82
N HIS A 87 16.46 11.77 -0.80
CA HIS A 87 15.99 12.44 0.40
C HIS A 87 17.13 13.10 1.19
N LYS A 88 18.28 12.43 1.30
CA LYS A 88 19.48 13.01 1.93
C LYS A 88 19.92 14.32 1.26
N THR A 89 19.80 14.39 -0.07
CA THR A 89 20.10 15.61 -0.83
C THR A 89 19.10 16.71 -0.52
N TYR A 90 17.80 16.38 -0.51
CA TYR A 90 16.73 17.28 -0.09
C TYR A 90 16.94 17.83 1.31
N GLU A 91 17.23 16.99 2.31
CA GLU A 91 17.45 17.44 3.70
C GLU A 91 18.61 18.42 3.82
N LYS A 92 19.69 18.18 3.07
CA LYS A 92 20.85 19.08 3.04
C LYS A 92 20.51 20.45 2.44
N GLU A 93 19.77 20.47 1.33
CA GLU A 93 19.30 21.73 0.72
C GLU A 93 18.35 22.49 1.64
N LEU A 94 17.42 21.76 2.27
CA LEU A 94 16.43 22.32 3.18
C LEU A 94 17.07 22.97 4.40
N GLN A 95 18.05 22.28 5.01
CA GLN A 95 18.82 22.84 6.13
C GLN A 95 19.64 24.07 5.72
N GLY A 96 20.15 24.09 4.49
CA GLY A 96 20.89 25.22 3.93
C GLY A 96 20.05 26.51 3.79
N CYS A 97 18.73 26.42 3.74
CA CYS A 97 17.85 27.59 3.69
C CYS A 97 17.76 28.37 5.02
N GLY A 98 18.11 27.76 6.16
CA GLY A 98 18.00 28.41 7.47
C GLY A 98 16.57 28.87 7.77
N ASN A 99 16.38 30.18 8.03
CA ASN A 99 15.08 30.79 8.29
C ASN A 99 14.45 31.47 7.05
N ASN A 100 15.00 31.27 5.85
CA ASN A 100 14.48 31.88 4.63
C ASN A 100 13.28 31.08 4.08
N GLY A 101 12.06 31.56 4.35
CA GLY A 101 10.83 30.91 3.93
C GLY A 101 10.67 30.72 2.42
N ASP A 102 11.05 31.71 1.60
CA ASP A 102 10.98 31.59 0.12
C ASP A 102 11.93 30.49 -0.39
N CYS A 103 13.11 30.33 0.23
CA CYS A 103 14.04 29.24 -0.05
C CYS A 103 13.45 27.88 0.34
N VAL A 104 12.91 27.78 1.57
CA VAL A 104 12.28 26.55 2.08
C VAL A 104 11.14 26.11 1.16
N LEU A 105 10.28 27.05 0.75
CA LEU A 105 9.16 26.79 -0.15
C LEU A 105 9.63 26.22 -1.49
N LYS A 106 10.67 26.82 -2.07
CA LYS A 106 11.26 26.33 -3.33
C LYS A 106 11.81 24.91 -3.20
N VAL A 107 12.55 24.63 -2.13
CA VAL A 107 13.16 23.30 -1.90
C VAL A 107 12.08 22.24 -1.66
N MET A 108 11.10 22.51 -0.80
CA MET A 108 9.97 21.59 -0.55
C MET A 108 9.12 21.40 -1.80
N GLY A 109 8.86 22.44 -2.58
CA GLY A 109 8.11 22.34 -3.83
C GLY A 109 8.84 21.54 -4.92
N ASN A 110 10.17 21.65 -5.00
CA ASN A 110 10.98 20.78 -5.86
C ASN A 110 10.90 19.33 -5.40
N TRP A 111 11.04 19.09 -4.10
CA TRP A 111 10.98 17.74 -3.54
C TRP A 111 9.61 17.09 -3.72
N SER A 112 8.52 17.85 -3.56
CA SER A 112 7.17 17.37 -3.84
C SER A 112 7.02 16.87 -5.29
N ARG A 113 7.61 17.57 -6.27
CA ARG A 113 7.61 17.13 -7.67
C ARG A 113 8.45 15.86 -7.86
N THR A 114 9.63 15.80 -7.25
CA THR A 114 10.46 14.59 -7.29
C THR A 114 9.74 13.38 -6.69
N LEU A 115 9.03 13.56 -5.57
CA LEU A 115 8.22 12.50 -4.96
C LEU A 115 7.08 12.07 -5.88
N ALA A 116 6.38 13.01 -6.54
CA ALA A 116 5.35 12.67 -7.53
C ALA A 116 5.92 11.84 -8.69
N ASP A 117 7.09 12.22 -9.24
CA ASP A 117 7.75 11.45 -10.30
C ASP A 117 8.22 10.06 -9.84
N ILE A 118 8.56 9.90 -8.55
CA ILE A 118 8.91 8.62 -7.95
C ILE A 118 7.63 7.79 -7.77
N GLU A 119 6.57 8.39 -7.25
CA GLU A 119 5.27 7.76 -7.07
C GLU A 119 4.77 7.16 -8.38
N ASP A 120 4.75 7.93 -9.47
CA ASP A 120 4.35 7.48 -10.81
C ASP A 120 5.17 6.26 -11.30
N ARG A 121 6.46 6.20 -10.95
CA ARG A 121 7.35 5.09 -11.33
C ARG A 121 7.17 3.86 -10.45
N LEU A 122 6.88 4.05 -9.16
CA LEU A 122 6.69 2.96 -8.21
C LEU A 122 5.28 2.37 -8.27
N ARG A 123 4.36 3.09 -8.90
CA ARG A 123 2.93 2.79 -8.89
C ARG A 123 2.35 2.84 -10.31
N PRO A 124 2.78 1.92 -11.19
CA PRO A 124 2.18 1.83 -12.51
C PRO A 124 0.67 1.66 -12.36
N PRO A 125 -0.15 2.47 -13.06
CA PRO A 125 -1.59 2.32 -12.98
C PRO A 125 -1.99 0.92 -13.42
N LEU A 126 -3.01 0.35 -12.78
CA LEU A 126 -3.65 -0.85 -13.29
C LEU A 126 -4.30 -0.52 -14.64
N ASP A 127 -3.67 -0.96 -15.72
CA ASP A 127 -4.19 -0.77 -17.08
C ASP A 127 -5.48 -1.59 -17.25
N GLU A 128 -6.58 -0.90 -17.56
CA GLU A 128 -7.88 -1.51 -17.84
C GLU A 128 -7.78 -2.56 -18.97
N ALA A 129 -6.94 -2.32 -19.98
CA ALA A 129 -6.72 -3.29 -21.04
C ALA A 129 -5.98 -4.55 -20.53
N ALA A 130 -5.03 -4.39 -19.60
CA ALA A 130 -4.36 -5.51 -18.96
C ALA A 130 -5.32 -6.33 -18.09
N LEU A 131 -6.20 -5.66 -17.32
CA LEU A 131 -7.25 -6.29 -16.53
C LEU A 131 -8.21 -7.10 -17.41
N LYS A 132 -8.72 -6.48 -18.49
CA LYS A 132 -9.60 -7.12 -19.48
C LYS A 132 -8.94 -8.32 -20.15
N LYS A 133 -7.68 -8.19 -20.55
CA LYS A 133 -6.91 -9.29 -21.16
C LYS A 133 -6.71 -10.45 -20.20
N PHE A 134 -6.39 -10.16 -18.93
CA PHE A 134 -6.13 -11.21 -17.95
C PHE A 134 -7.41 -11.94 -17.53
N ALA A 135 -8.46 -11.20 -17.16
CA ALA A 135 -9.76 -11.78 -16.80
C ALA A 135 -10.43 -12.48 -17.99
N GLY A 136 -10.33 -11.88 -19.18
CA GLY A 136 -10.95 -12.38 -20.40
C GLY A 136 -12.48 -12.53 -20.27
N GLY A 137 -13.06 -13.43 -21.07
CA GLY A 137 -14.49 -13.75 -21.03
C GLY A 137 -14.88 -14.73 -19.91
N ILE A 138 -14.08 -14.83 -18.85
CA ILE A 138 -14.26 -15.81 -17.78
C ILE A 138 -15.45 -15.41 -16.89
N LYS A 139 -16.21 -16.43 -16.52
CA LYS A 139 -17.27 -16.37 -15.52
C LYS A 139 -16.93 -17.33 -14.39
N PHE A 140 -17.46 -17.08 -13.20
CA PHE A 140 -17.30 -17.97 -12.07
C PHE A 140 -18.63 -18.14 -11.33
N GLN A 141 -18.75 -19.23 -10.58
CA GLN A 141 -19.90 -19.45 -9.71
C GLN A 141 -19.77 -18.61 -8.45
N ASP A 142 -20.71 -17.67 -8.29
CA ASP A 142 -20.89 -16.85 -7.10
C ASP A 142 -22.19 -17.28 -6.41
N GLY A 143 -22.06 -18.17 -5.42
CA GLY A 143 -23.21 -18.87 -4.85
C GLY A 143 -23.96 -19.66 -5.92
N GLN A 144 -25.23 -19.31 -6.15
CA GLN A 144 -26.08 -19.93 -7.19
C GLN A 144 -26.02 -19.21 -8.54
N GLN A 145 -25.33 -18.06 -8.62
CA GLN A 145 -25.28 -17.25 -9.83
C GLN A 145 -23.97 -17.46 -10.59
N THR A 146 -24.02 -17.32 -11.91
CA THR A 146 -22.81 -17.28 -12.75
C THR A 146 -22.56 -15.84 -13.16
N VAL A 147 -21.47 -15.26 -12.67
CA VAL A 147 -21.15 -13.84 -12.87
C VAL A 147 -19.87 -13.69 -13.69
N SER A 148 -19.74 -12.57 -14.41
CA SER A 148 -18.51 -12.23 -15.13
C SER A 148 -17.41 -11.82 -14.14
N LEU A 149 -16.23 -12.43 -14.26
CA LEU A 149 -15.08 -12.09 -13.42
C LEU A 149 -14.70 -10.62 -13.61
N LEU A 150 -14.58 -10.18 -14.87
CA LEU A 150 -14.24 -8.79 -15.20
C LEU A 150 -15.24 -7.80 -14.56
N LYS A 151 -16.55 -8.02 -14.74
CA LYS A 151 -17.57 -7.14 -14.17
C LYS A 151 -17.50 -7.06 -12.64
N ARG A 152 -17.22 -8.18 -11.97
CA ARG A 152 -17.08 -8.22 -10.50
C ARG A 152 -15.83 -7.48 -10.03
N LEU A 153 -14.75 -7.55 -10.79
CA LEU A 153 -13.52 -6.81 -10.53
C LEU A 153 -13.72 -5.31 -10.70
N GLU A 154 -14.32 -4.90 -11.81
CA GLU A 154 -14.67 -3.49 -12.09
C GLU A 154 -15.58 -2.93 -10.98
N GLN A 155 -16.63 -3.67 -10.59
CA GLN A 155 -17.52 -3.27 -9.48
C GLN A 155 -16.76 -3.09 -8.16
N GLY A 156 -15.80 -3.96 -7.87
CA GLY A 156 -14.98 -3.89 -6.65
C GLY A 156 -13.79 -2.94 -6.75
N MET A 157 -13.61 -2.23 -7.86
CA MET A 157 -12.54 -1.25 -8.09
C MET A 157 -13.12 0.09 -8.61
N ASP A 158 -14.37 0.38 -8.28
CA ASP A 158 -15.10 1.54 -8.81
C ASP A 158 -14.86 2.82 -7.98
N LEU A 159 -13.74 2.88 -7.26
CA LEU A 159 -13.26 4.08 -6.57
C LEU A 159 -11.94 4.55 -7.20
N TYR A 160 -11.82 5.86 -7.39
CA TYR A 160 -10.62 6.49 -7.93
C TYR A 160 -10.11 7.62 -7.02
N PRO A 161 -8.79 7.73 -6.78
CA PRO A 161 -7.73 6.81 -7.22
C PRO A 161 -7.78 5.47 -6.47
N LEU A 162 -7.30 4.41 -7.11
CA LEU A 162 -7.21 3.10 -6.47
C LEU A 162 -6.04 3.07 -5.47
N PRO A 163 -6.28 2.65 -4.22
CA PRO A 163 -5.22 2.29 -3.30
C PRO A 163 -4.28 1.24 -3.90
N GLN A 164 -2.98 1.43 -3.65
CA GLN A 164 -1.95 0.54 -4.17
C GLN A 164 -0.70 0.56 -3.30
N MET A 165 0.04 -0.54 -3.33
CA MET A 165 1.21 -0.75 -2.50
C MET A 165 2.22 -1.65 -3.19
N ALA A 166 3.46 -1.17 -3.31
CA ALA A 166 4.55 -1.98 -3.82
C ALA A 166 4.99 -3.03 -2.79
N LEU A 167 5.28 -4.22 -3.29
CA LEU A 167 5.56 -5.43 -2.53
C LEU A 167 7.08 -5.69 -2.49
N PRO A 168 7.59 -6.41 -1.48
CA PRO A 168 9.02 -6.73 -1.38
C PRO A 168 9.59 -7.48 -2.58
N ASN A 169 8.76 -8.26 -3.29
CA ASN A 169 9.13 -8.97 -4.51
C ASN A 169 9.19 -8.07 -5.76
N GLY A 170 8.84 -6.79 -5.63
CA GLY A 170 8.82 -5.80 -6.69
C GLY A 170 7.51 -5.66 -7.45
N ASN A 171 6.51 -6.50 -7.19
CA ASN A 171 5.16 -6.35 -7.71
C ASN A 171 4.40 -5.22 -6.98
N VAL A 172 3.21 -4.88 -7.46
CA VAL A 172 2.32 -3.91 -6.83
C VAL A 172 0.97 -4.57 -6.60
N LEU A 173 0.46 -4.49 -5.37
CA LEU A 173 -0.91 -4.85 -5.02
C LEU A 173 -1.77 -3.59 -5.14
N VAL A 174 -2.80 -3.65 -5.99
CA VAL A 174 -3.81 -2.61 -6.19
C VAL A 174 -5.14 -3.14 -5.69
N TRP A 175 -5.93 -2.33 -4.99
CA TRP A 175 -7.26 -2.74 -4.55
C TRP A 175 -8.24 -1.58 -4.60
N GLY A 176 -9.53 -1.89 -4.51
CA GLY A 176 -10.58 -0.90 -4.43
C GLY A 176 -11.82 -1.44 -3.73
N PHE A 177 -12.87 -0.64 -3.76
CA PHE A 177 -14.16 -0.95 -3.16
C PHE A 177 -15.29 -0.56 -4.11
N GLN A 178 -16.44 -1.18 -3.93
CA GLN A 178 -17.68 -0.67 -4.51
C GLN A 178 -18.13 0.60 -3.77
N PRO A 179 -18.49 1.67 -4.50
CA PRO A 179 -19.13 2.85 -3.92
C PRO A 179 -20.32 2.48 -3.05
N HIS A 180 -20.39 3.08 -1.85
CA HIS A 180 -21.42 2.82 -0.83
C HIS A 180 -21.49 1.38 -0.30
N ASN A 181 -20.54 0.51 -0.66
CA ASN A 181 -20.47 -0.87 -0.17
C ASN A 181 -19.02 -1.36 -0.05
N ALA A 182 -18.31 -0.91 0.98
CA ALA A 182 -16.93 -1.31 1.24
C ALA A 182 -16.74 -2.81 1.54
N GLN A 183 -17.82 -3.57 1.73
CA GLN A 183 -17.73 -5.03 1.86
C GLN A 183 -17.43 -5.70 0.53
N VAL A 184 -17.75 -5.07 -0.61
CA VAL A 184 -17.49 -5.60 -1.95
C VAL A 184 -16.21 -4.96 -2.48
N GLN A 185 -15.16 -5.75 -2.54
CA GLN A 185 -13.82 -5.32 -2.90
C GLN A 185 -13.25 -6.15 -4.04
N SER A 186 -12.22 -5.62 -4.69
CA SER A 186 -11.42 -6.36 -5.64
C SER A 186 -9.96 -5.91 -5.55
N LEU A 187 -9.06 -6.84 -5.82
CA LEU A 187 -7.63 -6.61 -5.82
C LEU A 187 -6.99 -7.18 -7.09
N ALA A 188 -5.86 -6.62 -7.47
CA ALA A 188 -5.00 -7.11 -8.52
C ALA A 188 -3.55 -7.03 -8.04
N VAL A 189 -2.73 -7.96 -8.48
CA VAL A 189 -1.28 -7.85 -8.37
C VAL A 189 -0.73 -7.69 -9.78
N VAL A 190 0.06 -6.63 -9.98
CA VAL A 190 0.77 -6.35 -11.24
C VAL A 190 2.27 -6.42 -11.02
N ASP A 191 3.00 -6.86 -12.02
CA ASP A 191 4.46 -6.73 -12.02
C ASP A 191 4.91 -5.30 -12.35
N ARG A 192 6.22 -5.07 -12.35
CA ARG A 192 6.83 -3.77 -12.64
C ARG A 192 6.58 -3.27 -14.07
N GLN A 193 6.19 -4.17 -14.97
CA GLN A 193 5.85 -3.86 -16.35
C GLN A 193 4.35 -3.57 -16.51
N GLY A 194 3.56 -3.63 -15.43
CA GLY A 194 2.12 -3.43 -15.43
C GLY A 194 1.33 -4.66 -15.88
N ALA A 195 1.97 -5.83 -16.05
CA ALA A 195 1.24 -7.04 -16.40
C ALA A 195 0.60 -7.65 -15.15
N VAL A 196 -0.70 -7.97 -15.28
CA VAL A 196 -1.46 -8.63 -14.21
C VAL A 196 -0.91 -10.04 -13.98
N GLN A 197 -0.62 -10.35 -12.72
CA GLN A 197 -0.14 -11.65 -12.25
C GLN A 197 -1.24 -12.43 -11.52
N LEU A 198 -2.11 -11.71 -10.80
CA LEU A 198 -3.19 -12.26 -9.99
C LEU A 198 -4.37 -11.29 -9.94
N LEU A 199 -5.58 -11.83 -9.90
CA LEU A 199 -6.80 -11.09 -9.62
C LEU A 199 -7.48 -11.65 -8.36
N GLY A 200 -8.16 -10.81 -7.61
CA GLY A 200 -8.87 -11.20 -6.41
C GLY A 200 -10.21 -10.50 -6.30
N ILE A 201 -11.22 -11.24 -5.87
CA ILE A 201 -12.49 -10.69 -5.39
C ILE A 201 -12.57 -10.94 -3.90
N VAL A 202 -13.04 -9.94 -3.17
CA VAL A 202 -13.11 -9.99 -1.71
C VAL A 202 -14.49 -9.50 -1.29
N ASP A 203 -15.13 -10.27 -0.42
CA ASP A 203 -16.46 -9.95 0.13
C ASP A 203 -16.43 -10.11 1.64
N GLY A 204 -17.07 -9.21 2.38
CA GLY A 204 -17.38 -9.42 3.81
C GLY A 204 -16.20 -9.34 4.78
N LEU A 205 -15.05 -8.78 4.35
CA LEU A 205 -13.85 -8.66 5.19
C LEU A 205 -13.68 -7.27 5.82
N TYR A 206 -14.00 -6.19 5.11
CA TYR A 206 -13.72 -4.82 5.56
C TYR A 206 -14.30 -4.55 6.95
N LEU A 207 -13.47 -4.10 7.90
CA LEU A 207 -13.86 -3.84 9.30
C LEU A 207 -14.50 -5.03 10.04
N ALA A 208 -14.26 -6.27 9.60
CA ALA A 208 -14.84 -7.46 10.23
C ALA A 208 -14.27 -7.76 11.64
N LEU A 209 -13.17 -7.12 12.07
CA LEU A 209 -12.68 -7.15 13.44
C LEU A 209 -12.79 -5.73 14.06
N PRO A 210 -13.96 -5.34 14.59
CA PRO A 210 -14.19 -3.98 15.10
C PRO A 210 -13.41 -3.68 16.39
N SER A 211 -13.37 -2.40 16.77
CA SER A 211 -12.73 -1.93 18.00
C SER A 211 -13.23 -2.71 19.23
N GLY A 212 -12.31 -3.03 20.14
CA GLY A 212 -12.60 -3.80 21.36
C GLY A 212 -12.75 -5.31 21.16
N LYS A 213 -12.65 -5.83 19.92
CA LYS A 213 -12.62 -7.27 19.63
C LYS A 213 -11.23 -7.74 19.22
N THR A 214 -10.87 -8.94 19.67
CA THR A 214 -9.65 -9.68 19.27
C THR A 214 -9.96 -11.03 18.65
N ARG A 215 -11.24 -11.38 18.53
CA ARG A 215 -11.71 -12.60 17.87
C ARG A 215 -12.51 -12.22 16.64
N TRP A 216 -12.11 -12.79 15.51
CA TRP A 216 -12.82 -12.64 14.26
C TRP A 216 -13.96 -13.67 14.14
N GLU A 217 -15.12 -13.18 13.72
CA GLU A 217 -16.31 -13.96 13.45
C GLU A 217 -16.75 -13.63 12.02
N PRO A 218 -16.24 -14.35 11.01
CA PRO A 218 -16.58 -14.07 9.62
C PRO A 218 -18.09 -14.14 9.41
N GLY A 219 -18.63 -13.18 8.66
CA GLY A 219 -19.94 -13.33 8.07
C GLY A 219 -19.99 -14.55 7.15
N LYS A 220 -21.17 -15.10 6.89
CA LYS A 220 -21.33 -16.27 6.01
C LYS A 220 -20.82 -16.03 4.59
N ASP A 221 -20.76 -14.77 4.18
CA ASP A 221 -20.33 -14.35 2.85
C ASP A 221 -18.85 -13.88 2.83
N ALA A 222 -18.13 -13.97 3.97
CA ALA A 222 -16.73 -13.57 4.05
C ALA A 222 -15.86 -14.50 3.19
N ARG A 223 -15.22 -13.95 2.16
CA ARG A 223 -14.37 -14.72 1.25
C ARG A 223 -13.28 -13.87 0.59
N ILE A 224 -12.20 -14.54 0.23
CA ILE A 224 -11.21 -14.04 -0.72
C ILE A 224 -11.09 -15.11 -1.81
N ALA A 225 -11.52 -14.81 -3.03
CA ALA A 225 -11.31 -15.69 -4.18
C ALA A 225 -10.23 -15.12 -5.10
N LEU A 226 -9.12 -15.86 -5.23
CA LEU A 226 -7.94 -15.50 -6.02
C LEU A 226 -7.96 -16.24 -7.35
N PHE A 227 -7.59 -15.56 -8.42
CA PHE A 227 -7.59 -16.09 -9.78
C PHE A 227 -6.21 -15.88 -10.40
N VAL A 228 -5.57 -16.96 -10.81
CA VAL A 228 -4.23 -16.95 -11.39
C VAL A 228 -4.15 -17.74 -12.67
N ARG A 229 -3.24 -17.34 -13.56
CA ARG A 229 -2.84 -18.15 -14.73
C ARG A 229 -1.61 -18.98 -14.43
N ASP A 230 -0.67 -18.43 -13.69
CA ASP A 230 0.52 -19.14 -13.20
C ASP A 230 0.40 -19.37 -11.69
N PRO A 231 0.36 -20.63 -11.21
CA PRO A 231 0.37 -20.93 -9.78
C PRO A 231 1.57 -20.34 -9.03
N ALA A 232 2.70 -20.09 -9.69
CA ALA A 232 3.86 -19.45 -9.06
C ALA A 232 3.54 -18.04 -8.54
N ALA A 233 2.58 -17.33 -9.17
CA ALA A 233 2.12 -16.03 -8.71
C ALA A 233 1.47 -16.09 -7.32
N LEU A 234 0.85 -17.21 -6.93
CA LEU A 234 0.33 -17.39 -5.57
C LEU A 234 1.49 -17.43 -4.56
N SER A 235 2.49 -18.26 -4.80
CA SER A 235 3.64 -18.41 -3.89
C SER A 235 4.39 -17.09 -3.69
N GLN A 236 4.44 -16.26 -4.73
CA GLN A 236 5.12 -14.97 -4.68
C GLN A 236 4.33 -13.88 -3.93
N ASN A 237 3.00 -13.92 -3.95
CA ASN A 237 2.16 -12.80 -3.51
C ASN A 237 1.21 -13.12 -2.35
N LEU A 238 1.04 -14.38 -1.96
CA LEU A 238 0.08 -14.78 -0.93
C LEU A 238 0.39 -14.16 0.44
N SER A 239 1.67 -14.03 0.81
CA SER A 239 2.07 -13.36 2.07
C SER A 239 1.60 -11.90 2.10
N ALA A 240 1.70 -11.19 0.96
CA ALA A 240 1.18 -9.83 0.84
C ALA A 240 -0.34 -9.77 0.91
N ILE A 241 -1.04 -10.76 0.35
CA ILE A 241 -2.51 -10.85 0.41
C ILE A 241 -2.97 -11.12 1.86
N HIS A 242 -2.26 -11.95 2.62
CA HIS A 242 -2.52 -12.15 4.05
C HIS A 242 -2.36 -10.83 4.83
N ALA A 243 -1.25 -10.13 4.62
CA ALA A 243 -0.98 -8.85 5.26
C ALA A 243 -2.00 -7.76 4.89
N TRP A 244 -2.38 -7.70 3.62
CA TRP A 244 -3.43 -6.81 3.13
C TRP A 244 -4.77 -7.13 3.79
N ALA A 245 -5.17 -8.39 3.84
CA ALA A 245 -6.44 -8.80 4.45
C ALA A 245 -6.46 -8.53 5.96
N ALA A 246 -5.32 -8.70 6.65
CA ALA A 246 -5.19 -8.31 8.06
C ALA A 246 -5.35 -6.80 8.27
N ALA A 247 -4.95 -5.96 7.31
CA ALA A 247 -5.26 -4.52 7.34
C ALA A 247 -6.73 -4.23 7.00
N ASP A 248 -7.31 -4.96 6.04
CA ASP A 248 -8.70 -4.80 5.58
C ASP A 248 -9.72 -5.10 6.69
N VAL A 249 -9.54 -6.20 7.41
CA VAL A 249 -10.41 -6.56 8.56
C VAL A 249 -10.39 -5.52 9.68
N LEU A 250 -9.37 -4.66 9.69
CA LEU A 250 -9.25 -3.53 10.61
C LEU A 250 -9.63 -2.18 9.97
N GLY A 251 -9.86 -2.13 8.66
CA GLY A 251 -10.28 -0.95 7.92
C GLY A 251 -9.14 -0.03 7.45
N PHE A 252 -7.92 -0.54 7.31
CA PHE A 252 -6.69 0.15 6.86
C PHE A 252 -6.19 1.31 7.75
N ASN A 253 -7.04 2.07 8.42
CA ASN A 253 -6.65 3.25 9.20
C ASN A 253 -6.40 2.89 10.69
N GLN A 254 -5.44 2.01 10.96
CA GLN A 254 -5.09 1.63 12.33
C GLN A 254 -3.67 2.05 12.71
N ASP A 255 -3.55 2.59 13.92
CA ASP A 255 -2.28 2.85 14.60
C ASP A 255 -2.02 1.72 15.60
N CYS A 256 -1.25 0.72 15.18
CA CYS A 256 -1.06 -0.49 15.97
C CYS A 256 -0.13 -0.35 17.18
N PRO A 257 0.84 0.57 17.23
CA PRO A 257 1.45 0.95 18.49
C PRO A 257 0.41 1.45 19.51
N GLY A 258 0.50 0.96 20.76
CA GLY A 258 -0.36 1.42 21.86
C GLY A 258 -1.68 0.66 21.98
N LYS A 259 -2.80 1.37 22.00
CA LYS A 259 -4.11 0.82 22.43
C LYS A 259 -4.65 -0.28 21.51
N ASP A 260 -4.26 -0.29 20.22
CA ASP A 260 -4.76 -1.24 19.23
C ASP A 260 -3.79 -2.42 18.99
N GLN A 261 -2.67 -2.51 19.74
CA GLN A 261 -1.63 -3.52 19.55
C GLN A 261 -2.16 -4.96 19.56
N ALA A 262 -2.97 -5.32 20.58
CA ALA A 262 -3.52 -6.66 20.70
C ALA A 262 -4.50 -6.99 19.55
N ARG A 263 -5.23 -6.00 19.05
CA ARG A 263 -6.16 -6.15 17.93
C ARG A 263 -5.41 -6.34 16.61
N CYS A 264 -4.30 -5.63 16.41
CA CYS A 264 -3.45 -5.82 15.23
C CYS A 264 -2.73 -7.17 15.25
N GLN A 265 -2.26 -7.62 16.42
CA GLN A 265 -1.70 -8.97 16.58
C GLN A 265 -2.73 -10.06 16.28
N ALA A 266 -3.97 -9.88 16.76
CA ALA A 266 -5.06 -10.80 16.45
C ALA A 266 -5.37 -10.84 14.95
N ALA A 267 -5.43 -9.67 14.30
CA ALA A 267 -5.72 -9.59 12.86
C ALA A 267 -4.68 -10.33 12.00
N ALA A 268 -3.41 -10.25 12.37
CA ALA A 268 -2.33 -10.95 11.68
C ALA A 268 -2.41 -12.49 11.78
N GLN A 269 -3.20 -13.03 12.72
CA GLN A 269 -3.34 -14.46 12.98
C GLN A 269 -4.68 -15.03 12.53
N ILE A 270 -5.51 -14.23 11.86
CA ILE A 270 -6.84 -14.65 11.43
C ILE A 270 -6.73 -15.74 10.36
N PRO A 271 -7.47 -16.87 10.48
CA PRO A 271 -7.58 -17.84 9.41
C PRO A 271 -8.44 -17.27 8.28
N LEU A 272 -7.81 -16.77 7.22
CA LEU A 272 -8.52 -16.11 6.13
C LEU A 272 -9.26 -17.11 5.21
N PRO A 273 -10.46 -16.75 4.70
CA PRO A 273 -11.29 -17.61 3.87
C PRO A 273 -10.85 -17.54 2.41
N ILE A 274 -9.59 -17.90 2.16
CA ILE A 274 -8.96 -17.78 0.85
C ILE A 274 -9.19 -19.05 0.05
N GLN A 275 -9.67 -18.89 -1.18
CA GLN A 275 -9.70 -19.95 -2.18
C GLN A 275 -9.05 -19.46 -3.47
N ALA A 276 -8.12 -20.24 -4.01
CA ALA A 276 -7.45 -19.90 -5.26
C ALA A 276 -7.96 -20.76 -6.40
N TYR A 277 -8.09 -20.19 -7.60
CA TYR A 277 -8.55 -20.83 -8.81
C TYR A 277 -7.54 -20.62 -9.93
N THR A 278 -7.30 -21.66 -10.71
CA THR A 278 -6.56 -21.50 -11.97
C THR A 278 -7.50 -21.12 -13.10
N LEU A 279 -7.17 -20.04 -13.81
CA LEU A 279 -7.88 -19.59 -15.01
C LEU A 279 -7.60 -20.47 -16.24
N ASN A 280 -6.69 -21.43 -16.12
CA ASN A 280 -6.40 -22.41 -17.17
C ASN A 280 -7.33 -23.64 -17.09
N CYS A 281 -8.03 -23.83 -15.98
CA CYS A 281 -9.04 -24.86 -15.83
C CYS A 281 -10.26 -24.50 -16.68
N LYS A 282 -10.60 -25.37 -17.63
CA LYS A 282 -11.75 -25.21 -18.51
C LYS A 282 -12.82 -26.20 -18.10
N ALA A 283 -13.99 -25.71 -17.70
CA ALA A 283 -15.19 -26.54 -17.63
C ALA A 283 -15.70 -26.91 -19.03
N ALA A 284 -16.65 -27.83 -19.13
CA ALA A 284 -17.23 -28.31 -20.40
C ALA A 284 -17.74 -27.17 -21.33
N ASN A 285 -18.08 -26.00 -20.77
CA ASN A 285 -18.55 -24.81 -21.52
C ASN A 285 -17.45 -23.76 -21.77
N GLY A 286 -16.18 -24.10 -21.49
CA GLY A 286 -14.96 -23.36 -21.83
C GLY A 286 -14.72 -22.01 -21.14
N LYS A 287 -15.69 -21.45 -20.40
CA LYS A 287 -15.61 -20.09 -19.82
C LYS A 287 -16.05 -19.98 -18.37
N ILE A 288 -16.50 -21.05 -17.73
CA ILE A 288 -16.97 -21.03 -16.33
C ILE A 288 -15.93 -21.71 -15.44
N ILE A 289 -15.48 -21.02 -14.41
CA ILE A 289 -14.65 -21.56 -13.32
C ILE A 289 -15.58 -22.12 -12.24
N HIS A 290 -15.39 -23.40 -11.92
CA HIS A 290 -16.11 -24.11 -10.85
C HIS A 290 -15.17 -24.49 -9.71
N GLN A 291 -15.74 -25.04 -8.63
CA GLN A 291 -15.01 -25.51 -7.45
C GLN A 291 -13.88 -26.51 -7.77
N HIS A 292 -14.02 -27.36 -8.80
CA HIS A 292 -12.95 -28.30 -9.20
C HIS A 292 -11.74 -27.60 -9.84
N CYS A 293 -11.86 -26.32 -10.21
CA CYS A 293 -10.74 -25.50 -10.67
C CYS A 293 -9.96 -24.86 -9.52
N ALA A 294 -10.38 -25.11 -8.28
CA ALA A 294 -9.64 -24.66 -7.10
C ALA A 294 -8.28 -25.37 -7.03
N ILE A 295 -7.26 -24.60 -6.68
CA ILE A 295 -5.89 -25.08 -6.50
C ILE A 295 -5.48 -24.87 -5.03
N PRO A 296 -4.63 -25.75 -4.48
CA PRO A 296 -4.17 -25.63 -3.11
C PRO A 296 -3.40 -24.33 -2.90
N LEU A 297 -3.56 -23.72 -1.73
CA LEU A 297 -2.75 -22.58 -1.34
C LEU A 297 -1.34 -23.06 -0.97
N PRO A 298 -0.29 -22.43 -1.52
CA PRO A 298 1.08 -22.73 -1.10
C PRO A 298 1.30 -22.30 0.35
N GLN A 299 2.20 -23.00 1.04
CA GLN A 299 2.74 -22.51 2.31
C GLN A 299 3.70 -21.37 2.02
N VAL A 300 3.48 -20.21 2.62
CA VAL A 300 4.29 -19.01 2.43
C VAL A 300 4.71 -18.46 3.80
N PRO A 301 5.90 -17.85 3.91
CA PRO A 301 6.32 -17.20 5.15
C PRO A 301 5.49 -15.94 5.41
N ASP A 302 5.18 -15.66 6.68
CA ASP A 302 4.56 -14.41 7.12
C ASP A 302 5.62 -13.30 7.27
N ASN A 303 6.23 -12.91 6.14
CA ASN A 303 7.30 -11.93 6.10
C ASN A 303 6.86 -10.54 5.59
N VAL A 304 5.60 -10.39 5.19
CA VAL A 304 5.00 -9.09 4.85
C VAL A 304 4.23 -8.58 6.05
N SER A 305 4.60 -7.40 6.54
CA SER A 305 3.89 -6.76 7.66
C SER A 305 2.56 -6.18 7.19
N PRO A 306 1.43 -6.38 7.91
CA PRO A 306 0.18 -5.67 7.65
C PRO A 306 0.32 -4.14 7.70
N GLY A 307 1.31 -3.62 8.44
CA GLY A 307 1.62 -2.19 8.49
C GLY A 307 2.11 -1.60 7.18
N LEU A 308 2.45 -2.44 6.20
CA LEU A 308 2.65 -2.01 4.82
C LEU A 308 1.36 -1.42 4.21
N PHE A 309 0.19 -1.89 4.64
CA PHE A 309 -1.11 -1.50 4.09
C PHE A 309 -1.90 -0.53 4.97
N TRP A 310 -1.41 -0.20 6.17
CA TRP A 310 -2.05 0.81 7.00
C TRP A 310 -1.85 2.21 6.40
N GLN A 311 -2.95 2.95 6.28
CA GLN A 311 -3.01 4.29 5.69
C GLN A 311 -3.30 5.35 6.74
#